data_AF-A0A6N9QIC6-F1
#
_entry.id   AF-A0A6N9QIC6-F1
#
_cell.length_a   1.000
_cell.length_b   1.000
_cell.length_c   1.000
_cell.angle_alpha   90.00
_cell.angle_beta   90.00
_cell.angle_gamma   90.00
#
_symmetry.space_group_name_H-M   'P 1'
#
loop_
_entity.id
_entity.type
_entity.pdbx_description
1 polymer ?
#
loop_
_entity_poly.entity_id
_entity_poly.type
_entity_poly.pdbx_seq_one_letter_code
_entity_poly.pdbx_strand_id
1 'polypeptide(L)'
;MIQTLYEQYGNRIQLYLYTLCSDFAAAEDLTQETFLKAMLDLPKDQDNLGAWLYTVARRLCLTRIKRDKWEQPLQDAEAQGNRKWPGGR
;
A
#
# COMPACT_ATOMS: atom_id res chain seq x y z
N MET A 1 4.03 11.40 21.08
CA MET A 1 4.07 9.93 20.88
C MET A 1 4.07 9.58 19.41
N ILE A 2 3.00 9.82 18.64
CA ILE A 2 2.98 9.47 17.21
C ILE A 2 3.89 10.35 16.35
N GLN A 3 4.00 11.66 16.60
CA GLN A 3 4.98 12.52 15.91
C GLN A 3 6.41 11.98 16.04
N THR A 4 6.82 11.60 17.25
CA THR A 4 8.14 11.00 17.51
C THR A 4 8.34 9.69 16.75
N LEU A 5 7.29 8.85 16.67
CA LEU A 5 7.30 7.63 15.85
C LEU A 5 7.48 7.96 14.36
N TYR A 6 6.78 8.99 13.88
CA TYR A 6 6.85 9.43 12.49
C TYR A 6 8.23 10.00 12.15
N GLU A 7 8.80 10.83 13.01
CA GLU A 7 10.15 11.35 12.87
C GLU A 7 11.20 10.23 12.84
N GLN A 8 11.01 9.17 13.64
CA GLN A 8 11.95 8.07 13.75
C GLN A 8 11.84 7.06 12.58
N TYR A 9 10.62 6.76 12.12
CA TYR A 9 10.37 5.66 11.18
C TYR A 9 9.80 6.10 9.83
N GLY A 10 9.22 7.30 9.72
CA GLY A 10 8.47 7.76 8.55
C GLY A 10 9.26 7.66 7.25
N ASN A 11 10.45 8.28 7.21
CA ASN A 11 11.32 8.23 6.04
C ASN A 11 11.73 6.80 5.67
N ARG A 12 12.06 5.97 6.66
CA ARG A 12 12.50 4.58 6.43
C ARG A 12 11.36 3.70 5.92
N ILE A 13 10.14 3.92 6.41
CA ILE A 13 8.94 3.21 5.96
C ILE A 13 8.58 3.64 4.54
N GLN A 14 8.64 4.93 4.24
CA GLN A 14 8.37 5.44 2.89
C GLN A 14 9.37 4.89 1.87
N LEU A 15 10.68 4.91 2.19
CA LEU A 15 11.69 4.30 1.32
C LEU A 15 11.47 2.79 1.16
N TYR A 16 11.14 2.09 2.23
CA TYR A 16 10.82 0.66 2.17
C TYR A 16 9.59 0.37 1.30
N LEU A 17 8.53 1.16 1.43
CA LEU A 17 7.34 1.02 0.60
C LEU A 17 7.64 1.34 -0.86
N TYR A 18 8.45 2.37 -1.11
CA TYR A 18 8.90 2.73 -2.45
C TYR A 18 9.66 1.59 -3.13
N THR A 19 10.50 0.84 -2.41
CA THR A 19 11.18 -0.34 -3.01
C THR A 19 10.21 -1.48 -3.34
N LEU A 20 9.01 -1.51 -2.75
CA LEU A 20 7.99 -2.53 -3.02
C LEU A 20 7.04 -2.15 -4.14
N CYS A 21 6.55 -0.90 -4.18
CA CYS A 21 5.58 -0.45 -5.18
C CYS A 21 6.21 0.30 -6.37
N SER A 22 7.46 0.78 -6.24
CA SER A 22 8.14 1.63 -7.24
C SER A 22 7.35 2.88 -7.66
N ASP A 23 6.45 3.34 -6.81
CA ASP A 23 5.63 4.54 -6.99
C ASP A 23 5.76 5.41 -5.74
N PHE A 24 6.26 6.62 -5.92
CA PHE A 24 6.51 7.56 -4.82
C PHE A 24 5.21 8.05 -4.16
N ALA A 25 4.18 8.37 -4.96
CA ALA A 25 2.91 8.85 -4.43
C ALA A 25 2.20 7.74 -3.65
N ALA A 26 2.19 6.52 -4.21
CA ALA A 26 1.64 5.37 -3.50
C ALA A 26 2.41 5.06 -2.21
N ALA A 27 3.75 5.19 -2.20
CA ALA A 27 4.56 4.97 -1.02
C ALA A 27 4.28 6.01 0.08
N GLU A 28 4.08 7.28 -0.29
CA GLU A 28 3.69 8.35 0.63
C GLU A 28 2.31 8.07 1.25
N ASP A 29 1.30 7.78 0.43
CA ASP A 29 -0.06 7.45 0.89
C ASP A 29 -0.05 6.26 1.87
N LEU A 30 0.65 5.18 1.50
CA LEU A 30 0.77 3.98 2.33
C LEU A 30 1.52 4.25 3.64
N THR A 31 2.49 5.17 3.62
CA THR A 31 3.17 5.61 4.84
C THR A 31 2.19 6.32 5.76
N GLN A 32 1.46 7.31 5.24
CA GLN A 32 0.45 8.03 6.03
C GLN A 32 -0.61 7.08 6.59
N GLU A 33 -1.12 6.16 5.78
CA GLU A 33 -2.11 5.16 6.22
C GLU A 33 -1.55 4.23 7.33
N THR A 34 -0.27 3.86 7.25
CA THR A 34 0.40 3.07 8.30
C THR A 34 0.39 3.81 9.63
N PHE A 35 0.74 5.10 9.65
CA PHE A 35 0.76 5.89 10.88
C PHE A 35 -0.64 6.24 11.38
N LEU A 36 -1.62 6.41 10.49
CA LEU A 36 -3.02 6.54 10.89
C LEU A 36 -3.52 5.27 11.60
N LYS A 37 -3.19 4.07 11.09
CA LYS A 37 -3.48 2.82 11.80
C LYS A 37 -2.75 2.73 13.12
N ALA A 38 -1.50 3.18 13.17
CA ALA A 38 -0.75 3.29 14.42
C ALA A 38 -1.43 4.23 15.43
N MET A 39 -2.07 5.33 15.00
CA MET A 39 -2.83 6.20 15.92
C MET A 39 -4.05 5.51 16.52
N LEU A 40 -4.71 4.64 15.76
CA LEU A 40 -5.98 4.00 16.14
C LEU A 40 -5.81 2.71 16.93
N ASP A 41 -4.81 1.90 16.56
CA ASP A 41 -4.65 0.52 17.03
C ASP A 41 -3.22 0.23 17.47
N LEU A 42 -2.54 1.22 18.09
CA LEU A 42 -1.18 0.99 18.58
C LEU A 42 -1.20 -0.09 19.67
N PRO A 43 -0.48 -1.22 19.49
CA PRO A 43 -0.41 -2.23 20.53
C PRO A 43 0.36 -1.66 21.72
N LYS A 44 -0.24 -1.69 22.91
CA LYS A 44 0.40 -1.20 24.14
C LYS A 44 1.55 -2.09 24.63
N ASP A 45 1.52 -3.37 24.25
CA ASP A 45 2.46 -4.42 24.69
C ASP A 45 3.46 -4.87 23.62
N GLN A 46 3.70 -4.06 22.57
CA GLN A 46 4.71 -4.41 21.56
C GLN A 46 6.10 -3.92 21.96
N ASP A 47 6.95 -4.86 22.36
CA ASP A 47 8.39 -4.63 22.60
C ASP A 47 9.14 -4.11 21.36
N ASN A 48 8.56 -4.28 20.16
CA ASN A 48 9.16 -3.81 18.91
C ASN A 48 8.14 -3.10 17.99
N LEU A 49 7.81 -1.86 18.34
CA LEU A 49 6.96 -0.98 17.55
C LEU A 49 7.45 -0.80 16.10
N GLY A 50 8.77 -0.78 15.87
CA GLY A 50 9.35 -0.69 14.53
C GLY A 50 8.95 -1.88 13.66
N ALA A 51 9.16 -3.11 14.14
CA ALA A 51 8.79 -4.33 13.41
C ALA A 51 7.27 -4.40 13.13
N TRP A 52 6.45 -3.94 14.08
CA TRP A 52 5.01 -3.85 13.89
C TRP A 52 4.63 -2.87 12.77
N LEU A 53 5.23 -1.66 12.74
CA LEU A 53 5.00 -0.68 11.67
C LEU A 53 5.36 -1.25 10.29
N TYR A 54 6.52 -1.90 10.15
CA TYR A 54 6.92 -2.54 8.89
C TYR A 54 5.93 -3.63 8.47
N THR A 55 5.38 -4.38 9.43
CA THR A 55 4.38 -5.42 9.14
C THR A 55 3.09 -4.80 8.60
N VAL A 56 2.60 -3.72 9.22
CA VAL A 56 1.41 -3.01 8.77
C VAL A 56 1.63 -2.40 7.39
N ALA A 57 2.73 -1.67 7.20
CA ALA A 57 3.11 -1.05 5.93
C ALA A 57 3.17 -2.08 4.79
N ARG A 58 3.85 -3.20 5.02
CA ARG A 58 3.95 -4.29 4.02
C ARG A 58 2.59 -4.89 3.69
N ARG A 59 1.72 -5.10 4.68
CA ARG A 59 0.37 -5.64 4.46
C ARG A 59 -0.48 -4.69 3.60
N LEU A 60 -0.44 -3.40 3.90
CA LEU A 60 -1.15 -2.37 3.11
C LEU A 60 -0.64 -2.35 1.67
N CYS A 61 0.68 -2.32 1.47
CA CYS A 61 1.29 -2.32 0.15
C CYS A 61 0.90 -3.55 -0.69
N LEU A 62 0.99 -4.75 -0.10
CA LEU A 62 0.59 -5.99 -0.80
C LEU A 62 -0.90 -6.03 -1.10
N THR A 63 -1.74 -5.46 -0.24
CA THR A 63 -3.19 -5.38 -0.47
C THR A 63 -3.49 -4.47 -1.65
N ARG A 64 -2.82 -3.31 -1.73
CA ARG A 64 -2.92 -2.39 -2.87
C ARG A 64 -2.45 -3.06 -4.17
N ILE A 65 -1.26 -3.66 -4.19
CA ILE A 65 -0.71 -4.34 -5.38
C ILE A 65 -1.65 -5.44 -5.87
N LYS A 66 -2.26 -6.20 -4.95
CA LYS A 66 -3.26 -7.22 -5.31
C LYS A 66 -4.50 -6.61 -5.95
N ARG A 67 -5.00 -5.50 -5.41
CA ARG A 67 -6.16 -4.78 -5.96
C ARG A 67 -5.86 -4.23 -7.34
N ASP A 68 -4.73 -3.54 -7.50
CA ASP A 68 -4.30 -2.98 -8.78
C ASP A 68 -4.16 -4.09 -9.84
N LYS A 69 -3.60 -5.25 -9.47
CA LYS A 69 -3.51 -6.42 -10.36
C LYS A 69 -4.86 -7.02 -10.75
N TRP A 70 -5.92 -6.85 -9.96
CA TRP A 70 -7.26 -7.35 -10.26
C TRP A 70 -8.14 -6.30 -10.97
N GLU A 71 -7.89 -5.01 -10.75
CA GLU A 71 -8.55 -3.91 -11.46
C GLU A 71 -7.99 -3.69 -12.86
N GLN A 72 -6.68 -3.87 -13.07
CA GLN A 72 -6.04 -3.79 -14.40
C GLN A 72 -6.66 -4.71 -15.47
N PRO A 73 -6.89 -6.01 -15.24
CA PRO A 73 -7.53 -6.87 -16.25
C PRO A 73 -8.98 -6.48 -16.54
N LEU A 74 -9.69 -5.83 -15.61
CA LEU A 74 -11.04 -5.31 -15.85
C LEU A 74 -10.99 -4.07 -16.75
N GLN A 75 -10.07 -3.15 -16.47
CA GLN A 75 -9.85 -1.94 -17.28
C GLN A 75 -9.34 -2.29 -18.69
N ASP A 76 -8.48 -3.29 -18.82
CA ASP A 76 -8.02 -3.80 -20.11
C ASP A 76 -9.15 -4.49 -20.89
N ALA A 77 -10.04 -5.22 -20.22
CA ALA A 77 -11.21 -5.84 -20.85
C ALA A 77 -12.24 -4.79 -21.30
N GLU A 78 -12.45 -3.73 -20.51
CA GLU A 78 -13.31 -2.59 -20.86
C GLU A 78 -12.71 -1.75 -22.00
N ALA A 79 -11.39 -1.50 -21.98
CA ALA A 79 -10.67 -0.79 -23.04
C ALA A 79 -10.62 -1.59 -24.35
N GLN A 80 -10.55 -2.92 -24.27
CA GLN A 80 -10.62 -3.82 -25.43
C GLN A 80 -12.07 -4.08 -25.90
N GLY A 81 -13.08 -3.77 -25.07
CA GLY A 81 -14.51 -3.94 -25.36
C GLY A 81 -15.09 -3.00 -26.42
N ASN A 82 -14.35 -2.00 -26.90
CA ASN A 82 -14.74 -1.15 -28.04
C ASN A 82 -14.10 -1.56 -29.39
N ARG A 83 -13.43 -2.73 -29.45
CA ARG A 83 -13.08 -3.34 -30.74
C ARG A 83 -14.02 -4.50 -30.98
N LYS A 84 -14.97 -4.26 -31.89
CA LYS A 84 -15.89 -5.24 -32.48
C LYS A 84 -15.35 -6.67 -32.38
N TRP A 85 -16.11 -7.51 -31.69
CA TRP A 85 -15.99 -8.96 -31.73
C TRP A 85 -15.89 -9.47 -33.18
N PRO A 86 -14.76 -10.03 -33.65
CA PRO A 86 -14.67 -10.63 -34.96
C PRO A 86 -15.10 -12.10 -34.84
N GLY A 87 -16.41 -12.33 -34.90
CA GLY A 87 -16.98 -13.62 -35.29
C GLY A 87 -17.50 -14.54 -34.19
N GLY A 88 -18.73 -15.01 -34.39
CA GLY A 88 -19.07 -16.41 -34.17
C GLY A 88 -20.20 -16.70 -33.19
N ARG A 89 -21.45 -16.68 -33.65
CA ARG A 89 -22.03 -17.84 -34.34
C ARG A 89 -23.08 -17.39 -35.36
#